data_AF-A0A1E8DYY2-F1
#
_entry.id   AF-A0A1E8DYY2-F1
#
_cell.length_a   1.000
_cell.length_b   1.000
_cell.length_c   1.000
_cell.angle_alpha   90.00
_cell.angle_beta   90.00
_cell.angle_gamma   90.00
#
_symmetry.space_group_name_H-M   'P 1'
#
loop_
_entity.id
_entity.type
_entity.pdbx_description
1 polymer ?
#
loop_
_entity_poly.entity_id
_entity_poly.type
_entity_poly.pdbx_seq_one_letter_code
_entity_poly.pdbx_strand_id
1 'polypeptide(L)'
;HELHSSHWKIEQYHRVIKQVCHIEKFQVRRSKLILNHIFSALMAYVEIQKNQFERIFENVYRWQKKLFRPVIKNFIDDFILDKNHLLPQRIFK
;
A
#
# COMPACT_ATOMS: atom_id res chain seq x y z
N HIS A 1 15.06 -22.08 -20.23
CA HIS A 1 13.68 -21.73 -19.83
C HIS A 1 13.50 -21.62 -18.31
N GLU A 2 13.98 -22.57 -17.51
CA GLU A 2 13.82 -22.54 -16.03
C GLU A 2 14.46 -21.33 -15.34
N LEU A 3 15.69 -20.95 -15.73
CA LEU A 3 16.39 -19.79 -15.17
C LEU A 3 15.61 -18.49 -15.33
N HIS A 4 15.01 -18.25 -16.50
CA HIS A 4 14.17 -17.08 -16.76
C HIS A 4 12.91 -17.08 -15.88
N SER A 5 12.25 -18.23 -15.75
CA SER A 5 11.07 -18.37 -14.89
C SER A 5 11.39 -18.13 -13.42
N SER A 6 12.54 -18.62 -12.93
CA SER A 6 12.99 -18.40 -11.56
C SER A 6 13.38 -16.94 -11.31
N HIS A 7 14.10 -16.31 -12.25
CA HIS A 7 14.42 -14.89 -12.20
C HIS A 7 13.15 -14.03 -12.12
N TRP A 8 12.14 -14.35 -12.94
CA TRP A 8 10.88 -13.61 -12.95
C TRP A 8 10.15 -13.66 -11.60
N LYS A 9 10.23 -14.78 -10.87
CA LYS A 9 9.62 -14.89 -9.52
C LYS A 9 10.23 -13.89 -8.53
N ILE A 10 11.54 -13.67 -8.59
CA ILE A 10 12.23 -12.68 -7.74
C ILE A 10 11.77 -11.26 -8.11
N GLU A 11 11.67 -10.97 -9.41
CA GLU A 11 11.21 -9.67 -9.89
C GLU A 11 9.75 -9.40 -9.51
N GLN A 12 8.89 -10.43 -9.57
CA GLN A 12 7.51 -10.36 -9.09
C GLN A 12 7.44 -10.11 -7.58
N TYR A 13 8.23 -10.82 -6.78
CA TYR A 13 8.36 -10.57 -5.34
C TYR A 13 8.67 -9.09 -5.06
N HIS A 14 9.71 -8.56 -5.69
CA HIS A 14 10.11 -7.16 -5.50
C HIS A 14 9.03 -6.17 -5.95
N ARG A 15 8.32 -6.43 -7.05
CA ARG A 15 7.22 -5.58 -7.49
C ARG A 15 6.09 -5.52 -6.47
N VAL A 16 5.66 -6.68 -5.95
CA VAL A 16 4.55 -6.72 -4.98
C VAL A 16 4.92 -6.00 -3.70
N ILE A 17 6.10 -6.24 -3.11
CA ILE A 17 6.47 -5.57 -1.85
C ILE A 17 6.59 -4.04 -2.00
N LYS A 18 7.06 -3.55 -3.15
CA LYS A 18 7.19 -2.11 -3.41
C LYS A 18 5.83 -1.47 -3.70
N GLN A 19 5.07 -2.04 -4.63
CA GLN A 19 3.87 -1.42 -5.17
C GLN A 19 2.62 -1.68 -4.32
N VAL A 20 2.51 -2.86 -3.70
CA VAL A 20 1.34 -3.31 -2.93
C VAL A 20 1.58 -3.20 -1.44
N CYS A 21 2.71 -3.73 -0.92
CA CYS A 21 3.00 -3.66 0.52
C CYS A 21 3.63 -2.33 0.95
N HIS A 22 3.94 -1.44 0.01
CA HIS A 22 4.44 -0.08 0.27
C HIS A 22 5.71 -0.03 1.15
N ILE A 23 6.61 -1.00 1.00
CA ILE A 23 7.83 -1.10 1.81
C ILE A 23 8.72 0.17 1.73
N GLU A 24 8.71 0.88 0.60
CA GLU A 24 9.52 2.08 0.36
C GLU A 24 8.80 3.41 0.71
N LYS A 25 7.53 3.37 1.12
CA LYS A 25 6.74 4.60 1.34
C LYS A 25 6.87 5.17 2.76
N PHE A 26 7.56 4.48 3.67
CA PHE A 26 7.68 4.89 5.06
C PHE A 26 8.73 6.00 5.23
N GLN A 27 8.29 7.16 5.72
CA GLN A 27 9.12 8.38 5.75
C GLN A 27 9.84 8.61 7.10
N VAL A 28 9.58 7.78 8.11
CA VAL A 28 10.14 7.97 9.46
C VAL A 28 11.60 7.54 9.49
N ARG A 29 12.47 8.34 10.13
CA ARG A 29 13.93 8.12 10.18
C ARG A 29 14.46 7.43 11.44
N ARG A 30 13.58 6.88 12.28
CA ARG A 30 13.97 6.15 13.51
C ARG A 30 14.16 4.68 13.21
N SER A 31 15.35 4.13 13.46
CA SER A 31 15.74 2.77 13.06
C SER A 31 14.75 1.69 13.49
N LYS A 32 14.29 1.70 14.75
CA LYS A 32 13.31 0.73 15.24
C LYS A 32 11.99 0.78 14.46
N LEU A 33 11.52 1.98 14.13
CA LEU A 33 10.27 2.14 13.37
C LEU A 33 10.44 1.71 11.91
N ILE A 34 11.61 1.97 11.31
CA ILE A 34 11.94 1.50 9.97
C ILE A 34 11.93 -0.03 9.92
N LEU A 35 12.60 -0.69 10.88
CA LEU A 35 12.62 -2.15 10.95
C LEU A 35 11.22 -2.74 11.15
N ASN A 36 10.41 -2.13 12.00
CA ASN A 36 9.02 -2.54 12.20
C ASN A 36 8.19 -2.41 10.91
N HIS A 37 8.38 -1.34 10.13
CA HIS A 37 7.72 -1.16 8.83
C HIS A 37 8.14 -2.23 7.82
N ILE A 38 9.45 -2.48 7.71
CA ILE A 38 9.99 -3.53 6.84
C ILE A 38 9.40 -4.89 7.21
N PHE A 39 9.41 -5.24 8.50
CA PHE A 39 8.81 -6.47 9.00
C PHE A 39 7.32 -6.56 8.64
N SER A 40 6.56 -5.49 8.89
CA SER A 40 5.13 -5.45 8.58
C SER A 40 4.85 -5.62 7.08
N ALA A 41 5.65 -5.00 6.21
CA ALA A 41 5.52 -5.14 4.77
C ALA A 41 5.82 -6.56 4.26
N LEU A 42 6.81 -7.24 4.87
CA LEU A 42 7.12 -8.64 4.59
C LEU A 42 5.99 -9.58 5.06
N MET A 43 5.45 -9.34 6.26
CA MET A 43 4.30 -10.11 6.77
C MET A 43 3.07 -9.92 5.88
N ALA A 44 2.79 -8.70 5.42
CA ALA A 44 1.72 -8.44 4.46
C ALA A 44 1.91 -9.19 3.14
N TYR A 45 3.16 -9.30 2.65
CA TYR A 45 3.45 -10.10 1.46
C TYR A 45 3.14 -11.58 1.66
N VAL A 46 3.56 -12.18 2.79
CA VAL A 46 3.27 -13.58 3.13
C VAL A 46 1.77 -13.83 3.13
N GLU A 47 1.00 -12.94 3.77
CA GLU A 47 -0.47 -13.06 3.82
C GLU A 47 -1.10 -12.94 2.43
N ILE A 48 -0.61 -12.03 1.58
CA ILE A 48 -1.04 -11.92 0.18
C ILE A 48 -0.78 -13.22 -0.59
N GLN A 49 0.39 -13.83 -0.43
CA GLN A 49 0.72 -15.10 -1.10
C GLN A 49 -0.19 -16.23 -0.64
N LYS A 50 -0.47 -16.30 0.67
CA LYS A 50 -1.42 -17.26 1.24
C LYS A 50 -2.82 -17.09 0.63
N ASN A 51 -3.31 -15.86 0.56
CA ASN A 51 -4.62 -15.56 -0.03
C ASN A 51 -4.69 -15.86 -1.54
N GLN A 52 -3.59 -15.70 -2.28
CA GLN A 52 -3.50 -16.14 -3.67
C GLN A 52 -3.54 -17.66 -3.80
N PHE A 53 -2.84 -18.38 -2.91
CA PHE A 53 -2.85 -19.84 -2.86
C PHE A 53 -4.26 -20.38 -2.54
N GLU A 54 -4.97 -19.74 -1.62
CA GLU A 54 -6.37 -20.04 -1.28
C GLU A 54 -7.38 -19.54 -2.34
N ARG A 55 -6.89 -18.95 -3.45
CA ARG A 55 -7.68 -18.44 -4.58
C ARG A 55 -8.72 -17.39 -4.19
N ILE A 56 -8.47 -16.64 -3.11
CA ILE A 56 -9.31 -15.51 -2.69
C ILE A 56 -9.31 -14.40 -3.76
N PHE A 57 -8.18 -14.24 -4.45
CA PHE A 57 -8.05 -13.39 -5.64
C PHE A 57 -6.96 -13.90 -6.57
N GLU A 58 -7.13 -13.64 -7.86
CA GLU A 58 -6.14 -14.03 -8.88
C GLU A 58 -5.10 -12.94 -9.12
N ASN A 59 -5.53 -11.67 -9.16
CA ASN A 59 -4.67 -10.52 -9.48
C ASN A 59 -4.52 -9.59 -8.26
N VAL A 60 -3.31 -9.57 -7.69
CA VAL A 60 -2.97 -8.78 -6.50
C VAL A 60 -3.21 -7.27 -6.69
N TYR A 61 -2.94 -6.72 -7.88
CA TYR A 61 -3.11 -5.29 -8.15
C TYR A 61 -4.59 -4.91 -8.22
N ARG A 62 -5.42 -5.75 -8.83
CA ARG A 62 -6.88 -5.56 -8.86
C ARG A 62 -7.46 -5.66 -7.46
N TRP A 63 -7.03 -6.64 -6.68
CA TRP A 63 -7.44 -6.82 -5.29
C TRP A 63 -7.07 -5.60 -4.44
N GLN A 64 -5.83 -5.12 -4.52
CA GLN A 64 -5.37 -3.92 -3.81
C GLN A 64 -6.22 -2.70 -4.18
N LYS A 65 -6.46 -2.45 -5.47
CA LYS A 65 -7.32 -1.33 -5.90
C LYS A 65 -8.74 -1.45 -5.35
N LYS A 66 -9.31 -2.65 -5.32
CA LYS A 66 -10.65 -2.89 -4.76
C LYS A 66 -10.71 -2.56 -3.27
N LEU A 67 -9.64 -2.87 -2.52
CA LEU A 67 -9.53 -2.57 -1.09
C LEU A 67 -9.44 -1.06 -0.82
N PHE A 68 -8.61 -0.33 -1.57
CA PHE A 68 -8.34 1.08 -1.29
C PHE A 68 -9.34 2.07 -1.90
N ARG A 69 -9.97 1.72 -3.03
CA ARG A 69 -10.90 2.64 -3.73
C ARG A 69 -12.02 3.19 -2.85
N PRO A 70 -12.74 2.37 -2.05
CA PRO A 70 -13.79 2.88 -1.17
C PRO A 70 -13.25 3.83 -0.11
N VAL A 71 -12.08 3.52 0.47
CA VAL A 71 -11.44 4.36 1.50
C VAL A 71 -11.05 5.72 0.92
N ILE A 72 -10.42 5.73 -0.26
CA ILE A 72 -10.04 6.97 -0.95
C ILE A 72 -11.28 7.78 -1.32
N LYS A 73 -12.32 7.12 -1.84
CA LYS A 73 -13.58 7.78 -2.18
C LYS A 73 -14.20 8.45 -0.95
N ASN A 74 -14.35 7.71 0.15
CA ASN A 74 -14.94 8.24 1.37
C ASN A 74 -14.11 9.42 1.92
N PHE A 75 -12.78 9.29 1.93
CA PHE A 75 -11.92 10.40 2.33
C PHE A 75 -12.14 11.64 1.46
N ILE A 76 -12.23 11.47 0.13
CA ILE A 76 -12.50 12.58 -0.79
C ILE A 76 -13.86 13.20 -0.46
N ASP A 77 -14.91 12.40 -0.38
CA ASP A 77 -16.27 12.89 -0.11
C ASP A 77 -16.30 13.68 1.22
N ASP A 78 -15.73 13.14 2.29
CA ASP A 78 -15.73 13.77 3.62
C ASP A 78 -14.82 15.00 3.70
N PHE A 79 -13.63 14.96 3.10
CA PHE A 79 -12.62 16.02 3.21
C PHE A 79 -12.84 17.18 2.22
N ILE A 80 -13.37 16.91 1.03
CA ILE A 80 -13.51 17.92 -0.04
C ILE A 80 -14.79 18.75 0.11
N LEU A 81 -15.84 18.22 0.78
CA LEU A 81 -17.12 18.93 0.90
C LEU A 81 -17.07 20.18 1.79
N ASP A 82 -16.19 20.22 2.79
CA ASP A 82 -15.95 21.43 3.59
C ASP A 82 -14.53 21.93 3.37
N LYS A 83 -14.28 22.74 2.34
CA LYS A 83 -12.97 23.42 2.13
C LYS A 83 -12.93 24.82 2.74
N ASN A 84 -13.99 25.26 3.41
CA ASN A 84 -14.04 26.60 3.99
C ASN A 84 -12.95 26.77 5.05
N HIS A 85 -12.57 25.68 5.74
CA HIS A 85 -11.48 25.68 6.71
C HIS A 85 -10.08 25.84 6.08
N LEU A 86 -9.91 25.64 4.76
CA LEU A 86 -8.66 25.86 4.04
C LEU A 86 -8.52 27.31 3.54
N LEU A 87 -9.61 28.07 3.54
CA LEU A 87 -9.56 29.49 3.22
C LEU A 87 -8.82 30.23 4.35
N PRO A 88 -8.04 31.29 4.03
CA PRO A 88 -7.40 32.10 5.06
C PRO A 88 -8.45 32.62 6.04
N GLN A 89 -8.44 32.10 7.26
CA GLN A 89 -9.30 32.63 8.31
C GLN A 89 -8.79 34.03 8.62
N ARG A 90 -9.63 35.05 8.43
CA ARG A 90 -9.30 36.41 8.87
C ARG A 90 -9.17 36.36 10.39
N ILE A 91 -7.94 36.24 10.88
CA ILE A 91 -7.62 36.45 12.29
C ILE A 91 -7.80 37.96 12.50
N PHE A 92 -9.00 38.36 12.91
CA PHE A 92 -9.19 39.70 13.45
C PHE A 92 -8.37 39.78 14.73
N LYS A 93 -7.30 40.57 14.69
CA LYS A 93 -6.55 40.99 15.87
C LYS A 93 -7.28 42.10 16.60
#